data_AF-A0A0F9QNX4-F1
#
_entry.id   AF-A0A0F9QNX4-F1
#
_cell.length_a   1.000
_cell.length_b   1.000
_cell.length_c   1.000
_cell.angle_alpha   90.00
_cell.angle_beta   90.00
_cell.angle_gamma   90.00
#
_symmetry.space_group_name_H-M   'P 1'
#
loop_
_entity.id
_entity.type
_entity.pdbx_description
1 polymer ?
#
loop_
_entity_poly.entity_id
_entity_poly.type
_entity_poly.pdbx_seq_one_letter_code
_entity_poly.pdbx_strand_id
1 'polypeptide(L)'
;PGKDNTKGFFENKKIRKQVVKSYLRSNRFDPMGQINFPPLRHSIGPQDHHHSSFVLRQVNGILENEGYKEGPWLYKDAKLALMWTLWAATYRTAKWILVRRDEREITASCLKTGFMRVHNTEENWIGWIREYEKRFEPLKESCQVYELWHHDIVDGSFEPLEVAIKSCGLNWDEEKIKDFIIK
;
A
#
# COMPACT_ATOMS: atom_id res chain seq x y z
N PRO A 1 16.96 3.99 1.11
CA PRO A 1 17.49 5.34 1.33
C PRO A 1 17.88 6.02 0.01
N GLY A 2 17.36 7.22 -0.23
CA GLY A 2 17.70 8.08 -1.38
C GLY A 2 17.32 9.53 -1.09
N LYS A 3 17.65 10.46 -2.01
CA LYS A 3 17.39 11.90 -1.85
C LYS A 3 15.92 12.22 -1.54
N ASP A 4 15.01 11.48 -2.16
CA ASP A 4 13.56 11.70 -2.01
C ASP A 4 12.96 10.94 -0.80
N ASN A 5 13.71 10.02 -0.18
CA ASN A 5 13.28 9.26 1.00
C ASN A 5 14.48 8.72 1.79
N THR A 6 14.89 9.48 2.81
CA THR A 6 16.09 9.25 3.61
C THR A 6 16.06 7.92 4.36
N LYS A 7 14.96 7.59 5.04
CA LYS A 7 14.78 6.31 5.77
C LYS A 7 14.54 5.13 4.81
N GLY A 8 14.13 5.42 3.58
CA GLY A 8 13.84 4.45 2.53
C GLY A 8 12.35 4.13 2.45
N PHE A 9 11.98 3.46 1.35
CA PHE A 9 10.56 3.19 1.06
C PHE A 9 9.97 2.05 1.89
N PHE A 10 10.82 1.22 2.52
CA PHE A 10 10.43 0.01 3.26
C PHE A 10 9.59 -1.00 2.47
N GLU A 11 9.64 -0.92 1.13
CA GLU A 11 8.95 -1.86 0.25
C GLU A 11 9.81 -3.11 0.04
N ASN A 12 9.19 -4.30 0.07
CA ASN A 12 9.85 -5.52 -0.38
C ASN A 12 10.11 -5.44 -1.90
N LYS A 13 11.37 -5.24 -2.28
CA LYS A 13 11.76 -5.01 -3.69
C LYS A 13 11.44 -6.20 -4.59
N LYS A 14 11.53 -7.44 -4.10
CA LYS A 14 11.26 -8.65 -4.88
C LYS A 14 9.76 -8.78 -5.13
N ILE A 15 8.93 -8.67 -4.09
CA ILE A 15 7.45 -8.70 -4.24
C ILE A 15 7.01 -7.60 -5.21
N ARG A 16 7.50 -6.36 -5.02
CA ARG A 16 7.17 -5.24 -5.90
C ARG A 16 7.53 -5.53 -7.36
N LYS A 17 8.73 -6.02 -7.65
CA LYS A 17 9.19 -6.23 -9.03
C LYS A 17 8.59 -7.48 -9.68
N GLN A 18 8.57 -8.60 -8.96
CA GLN A 18 8.25 -9.92 -9.49
C GLN A 18 6.76 -10.24 -9.42
N VAL A 19 6.04 -9.64 -8.46
CA VAL A 19 4.59 -9.87 -8.28
C VAL A 19 3.82 -8.67 -8.79
N VAL A 20 3.92 -7.51 -8.12
CA VAL A 20 3.07 -6.35 -8.40
C VAL A 20 3.30 -5.78 -9.80
N LYS A 21 4.54 -5.37 -10.11
CA LYS A 21 4.86 -4.78 -11.42
C LYS A 21 4.71 -5.79 -12.55
N SER A 22 5.03 -7.05 -12.30
CA SER A 22 4.87 -8.13 -13.28
C SER A 22 3.41 -8.36 -13.64
N TYR A 23 2.53 -8.41 -12.64
CA TYR A 23 1.09 -8.55 -12.84
C TYR A 23 0.51 -7.37 -13.64
N LEU A 24 0.81 -6.14 -13.21
CA LEU A 24 0.34 -4.93 -13.90
C LEU A 24 0.80 -4.91 -15.36
N ARG A 25 2.09 -5.17 -15.61
CA ARG A 25 2.65 -5.20 -16.96
C ARG A 25 2.02 -6.30 -17.83
N SER A 26 1.86 -7.50 -17.30
CA SER A 26 1.30 -8.64 -18.05
C SER A 26 -0.16 -8.41 -18.44
N ASN A 27 -0.89 -7.61 -17.65
CA ASN A 27 -2.26 -7.20 -17.94
C ASN A 27 -2.35 -5.83 -18.65
N ARG A 28 -1.23 -5.33 -19.19
CA ARG A 28 -1.14 -4.06 -19.95
C ARG A 28 -1.55 -2.80 -19.17
N PHE A 29 -1.38 -2.82 -17.85
CA PHE A 29 -1.51 -1.65 -16.97
C PHE A 29 -0.15 -1.02 -16.68
N ASP A 30 -0.16 0.23 -16.20
CA ASP A 30 1.10 0.92 -15.84
C ASP A 30 1.74 0.28 -14.58
N PRO A 31 2.94 -0.32 -14.68
CA PRO A 31 3.64 -0.87 -13.53
C PRO A 31 4.18 0.22 -12.56
N MET A 32 4.14 1.49 -12.94
CA MET A 32 4.43 2.59 -12.03
C MET A 32 3.20 3.05 -11.24
N GLY A 33 2.00 2.71 -11.69
CA GLY A 33 0.74 3.10 -11.05
C GLY A 33 0.46 4.59 -11.14
N GLN A 34 0.86 5.25 -12.23
CA GLN A 34 0.67 6.69 -12.45
C GLN A 34 -0.39 7.00 -13.53
N ILE A 35 -0.72 6.03 -14.37
CA ILE A 35 -1.78 6.12 -15.40
C ILE A 35 -2.30 4.72 -15.75
N ASN A 36 -3.27 4.59 -16.65
CA ASN A 36 -3.71 3.32 -17.24
C ASN A 36 -3.92 2.23 -16.18
N PHE A 37 -4.83 2.51 -15.25
CA PHE A 37 -5.08 1.68 -14.08
C PHE A 37 -5.89 0.43 -14.44
N PRO A 38 -5.77 -0.64 -13.65
CA PRO A 38 -6.74 -1.74 -13.69
C PRO A 38 -8.17 -1.22 -13.53
N PRO A 39 -9.17 -1.82 -14.19
CA PRO A 39 -10.56 -1.41 -14.05
C PRO A 39 -11.00 -1.43 -12.59
N LEU A 40 -11.87 -0.49 -12.22
CA LEU A 40 -12.44 -0.46 -10.86
C LEU A 40 -13.17 -1.79 -10.59
N ARG A 41 -12.95 -2.33 -9.39
CA ARG A 41 -13.61 -3.51 -8.86
C ARG A 41 -14.30 -3.11 -7.57
N HIS A 42 -15.55 -3.52 -7.43
CA HIS A 42 -16.38 -3.21 -6.25
C HIS A 42 -16.44 -4.37 -5.26
N SER A 43 -15.97 -5.56 -5.65
CA SER A 43 -15.96 -6.73 -4.79
C SER A 43 -14.88 -7.71 -5.25
N ILE A 44 -14.55 -8.66 -4.38
CA ILE A 44 -13.70 -9.80 -4.71
C ILE A 44 -14.52 -10.78 -5.57
N GLY A 45 -14.05 -11.04 -6.79
CA GLY A 45 -14.74 -11.92 -7.74
C GLY A 45 -14.10 -13.31 -7.86
N PRO A 46 -14.77 -14.25 -8.57
CA PRO A 46 -14.22 -15.59 -8.82
C PRO A 46 -12.84 -15.59 -9.50
N GLN A 47 -12.61 -14.64 -10.40
CA GLN A 47 -11.31 -14.49 -11.08
C GLN A 47 -10.19 -14.06 -10.11
N ASP A 48 -10.51 -13.28 -9.08
CA ASP A 48 -9.54 -12.91 -8.05
C ASP A 48 -9.14 -14.14 -7.22
N HIS A 49 -10.07 -15.06 -6.93
CA HIS A 49 -9.74 -16.33 -6.28
C HIS A 49 -8.92 -17.27 -7.17
N HIS A 50 -9.17 -17.26 -8.48
CA HIS A 50 -8.35 -18.03 -9.41
C HIS A 50 -6.90 -17.53 -9.44
N HIS A 51 -6.73 -16.21 -9.49
CA HIS A 51 -5.41 -15.59 -9.52
C HIS A 51 -4.74 -15.46 -8.14
N SER A 52 -5.48 -15.58 -7.03
CA SER A 52 -4.91 -15.46 -5.68
C SER A 52 -3.84 -16.52 -5.41
N SER A 53 -4.01 -17.71 -5.96
CA SER A 53 -3.03 -18.79 -5.88
C SER A 53 -1.69 -18.42 -6.51
N PHE A 54 -1.69 -17.60 -7.58
CA PHE A 54 -0.45 -17.08 -8.16
C PHE A 54 0.25 -16.12 -7.20
N VAL A 55 -0.47 -15.14 -6.65
CA VAL A 55 0.11 -14.18 -5.70
C VAL A 55 0.64 -14.90 -4.46
N LEU A 56 -0.15 -15.82 -3.89
CA LEU A 56 0.24 -16.59 -2.72
C LEU A 56 1.55 -17.34 -2.96
N ARG A 57 1.64 -18.11 -4.05
CA ARG A 57 2.85 -18.90 -4.36
C ARG A 57 4.07 -18.01 -4.57
N GLN A 58 3.94 -16.91 -5.32
CA GLN A 58 5.07 -16.03 -5.59
C GLN A 58 5.54 -15.30 -4.33
N VAL A 59 4.62 -14.77 -3.53
CA VAL A 59 4.95 -14.07 -2.29
C VAL A 59 5.54 -15.04 -1.27
N ASN A 60 4.93 -16.21 -1.04
CA ASN A 60 5.46 -17.19 -0.10
C ASN A 60 6.86 -17.67 -0.51
N GLY A 61 7.08 -17.98 -1.79
CA GLY A 61 8.41 -18.34 -2.27
C GLY A 61 9.43 -17.21 -2.07
N ILE A 62 9.04 -15.94 -2.19
CA ILE A 62 9.92 -14.81 -1.88
C ILE A 62 10.21 -14.74 -0.38
N LEU A 63 9.19 -14.85 0.47
CA LEU A 63 9.32 -14.79 1.93
C LEU A 63 10.22 -15.92 2.46
N GLU A 64 9.99 -17.16 2.00
CA GLU A 64 10.79 -18.34 2.36
C GLU A 64 12.26 -18.15 1.97
N ASN A 65 12.52 -17.66 0.75
CA ASN A 65 13.87 -17.36 0.26
C ASN A 65 14.54 -16.18 0.98
N GLU A 66 13.74 -15.31 1.61
CA GLU A 66 14.23 -14.21 2.46
C GLU A 66 14.37 -14.62 3.93
N GLY A 67 14.12 -15.89 4.25
CA GLY A 67 14.32 -16.45 5.58
C GLY A 67 13.17 -16.21 6.54
N TYR A 68 12.02 -15.72 6.07
CA TYR A 68 10.81 -15.63 6.88
C TYR A 68 10.40 -17.04 7.34
N LYS A 69 10.05 -17.17 8.63
CA LYS A 69 9.67 -18.44 9.26
C LYS A 69 8.25 -18.43 9.77
N GLU A 70 7.91 -17.45 10.60
CA GLU A 70 6.62 -17.33 11.25
C GLU A 70 6.38 -15.89 11.75
N GLY A 71 5.18 -15.64 12.29
CA GLY A 71 4.77 -14.36 12.85
C GLY A 71 3.99 -13.46 11.87
N PRO A 72 3.64 -12.24 12.28
CA PRO A 72 3.07 -11.26 11.34
C PRO A 72 4.16 -10.73 10.41
N TRP A 73 3.81 -10.48 9.15
CA TRP A 73 4.64 -9.75 8.20
C TRP A 73 3.84 -8.58 7.62
N LEU A 74 4.56 -7.53 7.24
CA LEU A 74 4.00 -6.35 6.61
C LEU A 74 4.52 -6.24 5.18
N TYR A 75 3.63 -5.87 4.26
CA TYR A 75 4.02 -5.40 2.94
C TYR A 75 3.38 -4.05 2.64
N LYS A 76 4.25 -3.12 2.24
CA LYS A 76 3.89 -1.77 1.84
C LYS A 76 4.25 -1.61 0.36
N ASP A 77 3.30 -1.11 -0.42
CA ASP A 77 3.56 -0.58 -1.76
C ASP A 77 2.42 0.38 -2.17
N ALA A 78 2.77 1.48 -2.83
CA ALA A 78 1.78 2.46 -3.31
C ALA A 78 0.79 1.90 -4.35
N LYS A 79 1.07 0.76 -4.99
CA LYS A 79 0.21 0.12 -6.00
C LYS A 79 -0.72 -0.93 -5.41
N LEU A 80 -0.68 -1.18 -4.10
CA LEU A 80 -1.54 -2.18 -3.47
C LEU A 80 -3.02 -1.97 -3.78
N ALA A 81 -3.48 -0.71 -3.75
CA ALA A 81 -4.84 -0.35 -4.08
C ALA A 81 -5.25 -0.77 -5.51
N LEU A 82 -4.33 -0.75 -6.48
CA LEU A 82 -4.62 -1.14 -7.86
C LEU A 82 -4.90 -2.65 -8.01
N MET A 83 -4.47 -3.45 -7.03
CA MET A 83 -4.61 -4.90 -7.01
C MET A 83 -5.37 -5.37 -5.77
N TRP A 84 -6.16 -4.50 -5.14
CA TRP A 84 -6.67 -4.73 -3.79
C TRP A 84 -7.51 -6.01 -3.70
N THR A 85 -8.35 -6.29 -4.70
CA THR A 85 -9.18 -7.51 -4.73
C THR A 85 -8.35 -8.77 -4.74
N LEU A 86 -7.25 -8.77 -5.48
CA LEU A 86 -6.36 -9.92 -5.58
C LEU A 86 -5.61 -10.15 -4.27
N TRP A 87 -5.11 -9.09 -3.64
CA TRP A 87 -4.48 -9.18 -2.32
C TRP A 87 -5.47 -9.65 -1.26
N ALA A 88 -6.69 -9.10 -1.24
CA ALA A 88 -7.74 -9.47 -0.31
C ALA A 88 -8.22 -10.92 -0.51
N ALA A 89 -8.33 -11.38 -1.76
CA ALA A 89 -8.64 -12.77 -2.08
C ALA A 89 -7.55 -13.75 -1.60
N THR A 90 -6.29 -13.29 -1.59
CA THR A 90 -5.10 -14.07 -1.22
C THR A 90 -4.93 -14.14 0.29
N TYR A 91 -5.02 -13.01 0.97
CA TYR A 91 -4.76 -12.87 2.41
C TYR A 91 -6.02 -12.36 3.12
N ARG A 92 -7.03 -13.23 3.25
CA ARG A 92 -8.37 -12.88 3.74
C ARG A 92 -8.40 -12.33 5.16
N THR A 93 -7.39 -12.63 5.97
CA THR A 93 -7.28 -12.16 7.36
C THR A 93 -6.36 -10.94 7.51
N ALA A 94 -5.77 -10.45 6.42
CA ALA A 94 -4.88 -9.31 6.45
C ALA A 94 -5.61 -8.06 6.95
N LYS A 95 -4.92 -7.29 7.80
CA LYS A 95 -5.34 -5.96 8.19
C LYS A 95 -4.79 -4.97 7.16
N TRP A 96 -5.66 -4.13 6.65
CA TRP A 96 -5.29 -3.10 5.68
C TRP A 96 -5.06 -1.78 6.39
N ILE A 97 -3.91 -1.14 6.13
CA ILE A 97 -3.59 0.18 6.68
C ILE A 97 -3.64 1.17 5.54
N LEU A 98 -4.63 2.08 5.57
CA LEU A 98 -4.75 3.18 4.62
C LEU A 98 -4.18 4.44 5.26
N VAL A 99 -3.02 4.88 4.77
CA VAL A 99 -2.43 6.15 5.19
C VAL A 99 -3.07 7.28 4.39
N ARG A 100 -3.75 8.18 5.09
CA ARG A 100 -4.46 9.34 4.57
C ARG A 100 -3.61 10.61 4.73
N ARG A 101 -3.75 11.52 3.78
CA ARG A 101 -3.06 12.81 3.74
C ARG A 101 -3.90 13.80 2.94
N ASP A 102 -3.74 15.09 3.22
CA ASP A 102 -4.39 16.15 2.45
C ASP A 102 -4.02 16.08 0.96
N GLU A 103 -5.02 16.29 0.10
CA GLU A 103 -4.88 16.19 -1.36
C GLU A 103 -3.79 17.12 -1.89
N ARG A 104 -3.73 18.36 -1.40
CA ARG A 104 -2.74 19.36 -1.85
C ARG A 104 -1.33 19.00 -1.42
N GLU A 105 -1.18 18.35 -0.27
CA GLU A 105 0.12 17.87 0.16
C GLU A 105 0.61 16.69 -0.68
N ILE A 106 -0.30 15.81 -1.10
CA ILE A 106 0.02 14.70 -1.99
C ILE A 106 0.44 15.26 -3.37
N THR A 107 -0.32 16.20 -3.94
CA THR A 107 -0.02 16.79 -5.25
C THR A 107 1.30 17.56 -5.22
N ALA A 108 1.53 18.39 -4.20
CA ALA A 108 2.79 19.12 -4.01
C ALA A 108 3.99 18.18 -3.86
N SER A 109 3.82 17.04 -3.18
CA SER A 109 4.83 15.99 -3.08
C SER A 109 5.09 15.35 -4.44
N CYS A 110 4.05 14.99 -5.19
CA CYS A 110 4.18 14.36 -6.51
C CYS A 110 4.92 15.27 -7.51
N LEU A 111 4.62 16.58 -7.53
CA LEU A 111 5.27 17.55 -8.42
C LEU A 111 6.77 17.72 -8.15
N LYS A 112 7.23 17.46 -6.92
CA LYS A 112 8.65 17.59 -6.52
C LYS A 112 9.43 16.29 -6.65
N THR A 113 8.75 15.16 -6.74
CA THR A 113 9.35 13.84 -6.60
C THR A 113 9.74 13.25 -7.96
N GLY A 114 11.04 13.01 -8.18
CA GLY A 114 11.55 12.68 -9.51
C GLY A 114 11.04 11.36 -10.14
N PHE A 115 10.50 10.44 -9.33
CA PHE A 115 9.88 9.21 -9.84
C PHE A 115 8.39 9.36 -10.20
N MET A 116 7.74 10.45 -9.82
CA MET A 116 6.34 10.79 -10.14
C MET A 116 6.34 11.74 -11.33
N ARG A 117 6.23 11.19 -12.54
CA ARG A 117 6.65 11.90 -13.77
C ARG A 117 5.59 11.98 -14.86
N VAL A 118 4.47 11.29 -14.69
CA VAL A 118 3.43 11.23 -15.75
C VAL A 118 2.61 12.51 -15.82
N HIS A 119 2.46 13.24 -14.71
CA HIS A 119 1.71 14.49 -14.66
C HIS A 119 2.60 15.64 -14.18
N ASN A 120 2.36 16.83 -14.72
CA ASN A 120 3.10 18.05 -14.43
C ASN A 120 2.23 19.17 -13.83
N THR A 121 0.94 18.92 -13.61
CA THR A 121 0.01 19.87 -13.00
C THR A 121 -0.66 19.27 -11.77
N GLU A 122 -1.12 20.13 -10.87
CA GLU A 122 -1.85 19.74 -9.67
C GLU A 122 -3.16 19.04 -10.03
N GLU A 123 -3.92 19.54 -11.00
CA GLU A 123 -5.23 19.01 -11.41
C GLU A 123 -5.15 17.56 -11.90
N ASN A 124 -4.09 17.23 -12.64
CA ASN A 124 -3.87 15.86 -13.11
C ASN A 124 -3.48 14.92 -11.97
N TRP A 125 -2.71 15.41 -10.99
CA TRP A 125 -2.42 14.64 -9.77
C TRP A 125 -3.66 14.48 -8.88
N ILE A 126 -4.55 15.48 -8.81
CA ILE A 126 -5.86 15.35 -8.15
C ILE A 126 -6.68 14.25 -8.81
N GLY A 127 -6.74 14.22 -10.15
CA GLY A 127 -7.38 13.14 -10.89
C GLY A 127 -6.80 11.76 -10.54
N TRP A 128 -5.47 11.66 -10.43
CA TRP A 128 -4.78 10.45 -10.00
C TRP A 128 -5.15 10.03 -8.57
N ILE A 129 -5.22 10.96 -7.62
CA ILE A 129 -5.62 10.69 -6.23
C ILE A 129 -7.03 10.11 -6.19
N ARG A 130 -7.98 10.77 -6.87
CA ARG A 130 -9.39 10.35 -6.92
C ARG A 130 -9.57 8.97 -7.53
N GLU A 131 -8.74 8.61 -8.52
CA GLU A 131 -8.73 7.24 -9.04
C GLU A 131 -8.37 6.23 -7.95
N TYR A 132 -7.33 6.49 -7.16
CA TYR A 132 -6.99 5.63 -6.03
C TYR A 132 -8.10 5.57 -4.98
N GLU A 133 -8.72 6.72 -4.65
CA GLU A 133 -9.76 6.80 -3.64
C GLU A 133 -11.04 6.03 -4.00
N LYS A 134 -11.41 5.97 -5.28
CA LYS A 134 -12.52 5.13 -5.75
C LYS A 134 -12.39 3.66 -5.36
N ARG A 135 -11.16 3.18 -5.11
CA ARG A 135 -10.87 1.79 -4.72
C ARG A 135 -10.93 1.57 -3.21
N PHE A 136 -10.90 2.63 -2.40
CA PHE A 136 -10.88 2.51 -0.95
C PHE A 136 -12.25 2.15 -0.37
N GLU A 137 -13.35 2.67 -0.93
CA GLU A 137 -14.68 2.32 -0.43
C GLU A 137 -14.98 0.82 -0.54
N PRO A 138 -14.90 0.18 -1.72
CA PRO A 138 -15.16 -1.26 -1.82
C PRO A 138 -14.14 -2.11 -1.05
N LEU A 139 -12.90 -1.60 -0.87
CA LEU A 139 -11.92 -2.23 -0.01
C LEU A 139 -12.37 -2.23 1.46
N LYS A 140 -12.85 -1.09 1.98
CA LYS A 140 -13.37 -0.96 3.35
C LYS A 140 -14.61 -1.83 3.58
N GLU A 141 -15.47 -1.95 2.58
CA GLU A 141 -16.64 -2.84 2.64
C GLU A 141 -16.24 -4.33 2.67
N SER A 142 -15.10 -4.69 2.07
CA SER A 142 -14.68 -6.08 1.90
C SER A 142 -13.63 -6.57 2.90
N CYS A 143 -12.91 -5.66 3.56
CA CYS A 143 -11.72 -5.97 4.36
C CYS A 143 -11.70 -5.22 5.69
N GLN A 144 -10.93 -5.73 6.64
CA GLN A 144 -10.65 -5.00 7.87
C GLN A 144 -9.60 -3.91 7.60
N VAL A 145 -10.05 -2.66 7.60
CA VAL A 145 -9.25 -1.48 7.28
C VAL A 145 -9.07 -0.59 8.52
N TYR A 146 -7.85 -0.07 8.67
CA TYR A 146 -7.49 0.97 9.62
C TYR A 146 -7.03 2.19 8.82
N GLU A 147 -7.73 3.31 8.99
CA GLU A 147 -7.34 4.59 8.38
C GLU A 147 -6.47 5.37 9.36
N LEU A 148 -5.30 5.80 8.88
CA LEU A 148 -4.33 6.53 9.66
C LEU A 148 -4.05 7.86 8.98
N TRP A 149 -4.34 8.97 9.64
CA TRP A 149 -4.01 10.29 9.12
C TRP A 149 -2.56 10.63 9.43
N HIS A 150 -1.84 11.10 8.41
CA HIS A 150 -0.43 11.44 8.53
C HIS A 150 -0.17 12.50 9.60
N HIS A 151 -1.01 13.54 9.65
CA HIS A 151 -0.85 14.66 10.59
C HIS A 151 -1.08 14.23 12.03
N ASP A 152 -2.11 13.44 12.30
CA ASP A 152 -2.36 12.87 13.63
C ASP A 152 -1.11 12.16 14.17
N ILE A 153 -0.47 11.34 13.35
CA ILE A 153 0.75 10.61 13.75
C ILE A 153 1.93 11.58 13.97
N VAL A 154 2.11 12.58 13.11
CA VAL A 154 3.21 13.54 13.26
C VAL A 154 3.01 14.43 14.50
N ASP A 155 1.77 14.76 14.82
CA ASP A 155 1.38 15.59 15.96
C ASP A 155 1.32 14.79 17.28
N GLY A 156 1.66 13.50 17.25
CA GLY A 156 1.72 12.63 18.45
C GLY A 156 0.40 11.98 18.84
N SER A 157 -0.64 12.11 18.02
CA SER A 157 -1.93 11.42 18.20
C SER A 157 -1.82 9.99 17.66
N PHE A 158 -1.39 9.07 18.53
CA PHE A 158 -1.07 7.69 18.15
C PHE A 158 -2.19 6.66 18.33
N GLU A 159 -3.32 7.03 18.94
CA GLU A 159 -4.39 6.09 19.26
C GLU A 159 -4.84 5.22 18.05
N PRO A 160 -5.10 5.77 16.84
CA PRO A 160 -5.45 4.94 15.69
C PRO A 160 -4.35 3.96 15.27
N LEU A 161 -3.09 4.38 15.40
CA LEU A 161 -1.93 3.54 15.09
C LEU A 161 -1.77 2.41 16.13
N GLU A 162 -2.00 2.71 17.41
CA GLU A 162 -1.97 1.71 18.49
C GLU A 162 -3.03 0.63 18.27
N VAL A 163 -4.26 1.03 17.95
CA VAL A 163 -5.35 0.10 17.64
C VAL A 163 -4.98 -0.80 16.45
N ALA A 164 -4.42 -0.23 15.39
CA ALA A 164 -3.99 -0.98 14.21
C ALA A 164 -2.88 -1.99 14.54
N ILE A 165 -1.85 -1.59 15.29
CA ILE A 165 -0.73 -2.44 15.71
C ILE A 165 -1.23 -3.59 16.59
N LYS A 166 -2.03 -3.30 17.62
CA LYS A 166 -2.61 -4.32 18.52
C LYS A 166 -3.48 -5.32 17.76
N SER A 167 -4.25 -4.86 16.76
CA SER A 167 -5.07 -5.74 15.92
C SER A 167 -4.28 -6.75 15.08
N CYS A 168 -2.98 -6.49 14.88
CA CYS A 168 -2.06 -7.38 14.20
C CYS A 168 -1.36 -8.36 15.15
N GLY A 169 -1.74 -8.37 16.44
CA GLY A 169 -1.11 -9.20 17.48
C GLY A 169 0.28 -8.70 17.89
N LEU A 170 0.59 -7.44 17.60
CA LEU A 170 1.87 -6.81 17.97
C LEU A 170 1.72 -6.02 19.27
N ASN A 171 2.81 -5.91 20.01
CA ASN A 171 2.88 -5.08 21.21
C ASN A 171 3.07 -3.61 20.84
N TRP A 172 2.36 -2.74 21.55
CA TRP A 172 2.53 -1.30 21.46
C TRP A 172 3.79 -0.86 22.22
N ASP A 173 4.66 -0.08 21.57
CA ASP A 173 5.85 0.51 22.17
C ASP A 173 5.98 1.94 21.66
N GLU A 174 5.30 2.86 22.38
CA GLU A 174 5.16 4.25 21.98
C GLU A 174 6.52 4.96 21.85
N GLU A 175 7.45 4.68 22.76
CA GLU A 175 8.76 5.33 22.78
C GLU A 175 9.58 4.93 21.55
N LYS A 176 9.57 3.65 21.14
CA LYS A 176 10.21 3.23 19.88
C LYS A 176 9.57 3.90 18.66
N ILE A 177 8.24 4.10 18.68
CA ILE A 177 7.51 4.71 17.58
C ILE A 177 7.85 6.20 17.46
N LYS A 178 7.83 6.94 18.58
CA LYS A 178 8.27 8.33 18.64
C LYS A 178 9.69 8.48 18.13
N ASP A 179 10.60 7.64 18.61
CA ASP A 179 12.02 7.69 18.22
C ASP A 179 12.18 7.45 16.72
N PHE A 180 11.40 6.53 16.13
CA PHE A 180 11.39 6.28 14.69
C PHE A 180 10.75 7.39 13.85
N ILE A 181 9.73 8.09 14.36
CA ILE A 181 9.07 9.18 13.62
C ILE A 181 9.95 10.44 13.65
N ILE A 182 10.44 10.81 14.83
CA ILE A 182 11.17 12.06 15.08
C ILE A 182 12.57 12.05 14.46
N LYS A 183 13.31 10.92 14.55
CA LYS A 183 14.68 10.77 14.01
C LYS A 183 14.67 10.17 12.61
#